data_AF-A0A9D4KSC2-F1
#
_entry.id   AF-A0A9D4KSC2-F1
#
_cell.length_a   1.000
_cell.length_b   1.000
_cell.length_c   1.000
_cell.angle_alpha   90.00
_cell.angle_beta   90.00
_cell.angle_gamma   90.00
#
_symmetry.space_group_name_H-M   'P 1'
#
loop_
_entity.id
_entity.type
_entity.pdbx_description
1 polymer ?
#
loop_
_entity_poly.entity_id
_entity_poly.type
_entity_poly.pdbx_seq_one_letter_code
_entity_poly.pdbx_strand_id
1 'polypeptide(L)'
;MRTCPNVTGTTQVYTGQAAGGHYTHPGSGEYICLPSDPEYDQYNDVSDPTRSLMYGAEYETQSNPAFSNLHQNDVPCAVCLARGKTTLMIPGRTTCYSGWSKEYQGYLMGELHSHHGKGYVCMDKYAEPLHSSVADLNGALFYMVEGRCGTLQCSPYVEGREIACVVCSFRS
;
A
#
# COMPACT_ATOMS: atom_id res chain seq x y z
N MET A 1 0.42 7.16 -2.26
CA MET A 1 0.94 8.52 -2.55
C MET A 1 0.97 8.75 -4.05
N ARG A 2 0.68 9.97 -4.53
CA ARG A 2 0.67 10.33 -5.95
C ARG A 2 2.04 10.74 -6.49
N THR A 3 2.94 11.14 -5.59
CA THR A 3 4.29 11.59 -5.93
C THR A 3 5.34 10.81 -5.16
N CYS A 4 6.50 10.63 -5.77
CA CYS A 4 7.66 9.99 -5.16
C CYS A 4 8.23 10.85 -4.03
N PRO A 5 8.83 10.21 -3.00
CA PRO A 5 9.52 10.95 -1.95
C PRO A 5 10.60 11.87 -2.51
N ASN A 6 10.69 13.09 -1.98
CA ASN A 6 11.69 14.07 -2.38
C ASN A 6 13.06 13.74 -1.76
N VAL A 7 13.69 12.68 -2.27
CA VAL A 7 15.00 12.19 -1.83
C VAL A 7 15.97 12.20 -3.00
N THR A 8 17.20 12.65 -2.75
CA THR A 8 18.22 12.80 -3.79
C THR A 8 18.46 11.48 -4.54
N GLY A 9 18.31 11.51 -5.87
CA GLY A 9 18.46 10.36 -6.75
C GLY A 9 17.21 9.49 -6.90
N THR A 10 16.07 9.96 -6.38
CA THR A 10 14.75 9.36 -6.59
C THR A 10 13.96 10.26 -7.55
N THR A 11 13.38 9.69 -8.61
CA THR A 11 12.58 10.42 -9.61
C THR A 11 11.27 9.69 -9.89
N GLN A 12 10.19 10.44 -10.16
CA GLN A 12 8.91 9.87 -10.60
C GLN A 12 9.09 9.14 -11.94
N VAL A 13 8.55 7.92 -12.04
CA VAL A 13 8.35 7.21 -13.32
C VAL A 13 6.93 7.46 -13.82
N TYR A 14 5.93 7.06 -13.03
CA TYR A 14 4.52 7.32 -13.33
C TYR A 14 3.69 7.40 -12.05
N THR A 15 2.54 8.08 -12.14
CA THR A 15 1.53 8.15 -11.08
C THR A 15 0.29 7.38 -11.50
N GLY A 16 -0.53 6.98 -10.54
CA GLY A 16 -1.57 6.00 -10.79
C GLY A 16 -2.50 5.74 -9.62
N GLN A 17 -3.21 4.63 -9.74
CA GLN A 17 -4.09 4.10 -8.68
C GLN A 17 -3.59 2.74 -8.20
N ALA A 18 -3.69 2.51 -6.90
CA ALA A 18 -3.46 1.20 -6.34
C ALA A 18 -4.63 0.29 -6.73
N ALA A 19 -4.31 -0.96 -7.03
CA ALA A 19 -5.27 -1.98 -7.45
C ALA A 19 -4.90 -3.34 -6.87
N GLY A 20 -5.84 -4.27 -6.90
CA GLY A 20 -5.66 -5.64 -6.48
C GLY A 20 -6.92 -6.47 -6.68
N GLY A 21 -7.03 -7.57 -5.94
CA GLY A 21 -8.24 -8.39 -5.90
C GLY A 21 -9.41 -7.77 -5.16
N HIS A 22 -10.63 -8.16 -5.54
CA HIS A 22 -11.80 -7.95 -4.69
C HIS A 22 -11.64 -8.69 -3.36
N TYR A 23 -12.08 -8.08 -2.26
CA TYR A 23 -11.86 -8.62 -0.90
C TYR A 23 -12.37 -10.04 -0.67
N THR A 24 -13.44 -10.46 -1.38
CA THR A 24 -14.00 -11.82 -1.28
C THR A 24 -13.45 -12.82 -2.30
N HIS A 25 -12.60 -12.40 -3.24
CA HIS A 25 -12.14 -13.29 -4.32
C HIS A 25 -10.83 -14.00 -3.94
N PRO A 26 -10.78 -15.35 -3.96
CA PRO A 26 -9.59 -16.10 -3.57
C PRO A 26 -8.49 -16.15 -4.65
N GLY A 27 -8.84 -15.91 -5.92
CA GLY A 27 -7.95 -16.04 -7.07
C GLY A 27 -7.11 -14.79 -7.39
N SER A 28 -7.01 -13.86 -6.47
CA SER A 28 -6.41 -12.53 -6.71
C SER A 28 -4.96 -12.42 -6.29
N GLY A 29 -4.25 -11.44 -6.87
CA GLY A 29 -2.84 -11.16 -6.57
C GLY A 29 -2.61 -10.06 -5.54
N GLU A 30 -1.32 -9.78 -5.32
CA GLU A 30 -0.78 -8.69 -4.50
C GLU A 30 -1.26 -7.30 -4.97
N TYR A 31 -1.07 -6.29 -4.12
CA TYR A 31 -1.33 -4.90 -4.49
C TYR A 31 -0.35 -4.43 -5.58
N ILE A 32 -0.88 -3.75 -6.59
CA ILE A 32 -0.09 -3.20 -7.71
C ILE A 32 -0.44 -1.73 -7.94
N CYS A 33 0.48 -1.02 -8.61
CA CYS A 33 0.26 0.37 -9.00
C CYS A 33 -0.05 0.44 -10.50
N LEU A 34 -1.29 0.72 -10.87
CA LEU A 34 -1.69 0.88 -12.27
C LEU A 34 -1.43 2.31 -12.75
N PRO A 35 -0.85 2.51 -13.93
CA PRO A 35 -0.65 3.85 -14.48
C PRO A 35 -1.99 4.54 -14.77
N SER A 36 -2.02 5.87 -14.63
CA SER A 36 -3.20 6.68 -14.97
C SER A 36 -3.50 6.73 -16.48
N ASP A 37 -2.54 6.33 -17.31
CA ASP A 37 -2.57 6.30 -18.76
C ASP A 37 -2.36 4.86 -19.30
N PRO A 38 -3.32 3.94 -19.08
CA PRO A 38 -3.18 2.56 -19.52
C PRO A 38 -3.20 2.44 -21.05
N GLU A 39 -2.36 1.54 -21.58
CA GLU A 39 -2.39 1.12 -22.97
C GLU A 39 -2.98 -0.30 -23.06
N TYR A 40 -3.84 -0.53 -24.06
CA TYR A 40 -4.42 -1.84 -24.35
C TYR A 40 -3.89 -2.32 -25.71
N ASP A 41 -3.45 -3.57 -25.77
CA ASP A 41 -3.03 -4.24 -27.02
C ASP A 41 -4.24 -4.93 -27.67
N GLN A 42 -4.35 -6.26 -27.57
CA GLN A 42 -5.48 -7.02 -28.10
C GLN A 42 -6.52 -7.28 -27.00
N TYR A 43 -7.76 -6.83 -27.21
CA TYR A 43 -8.85 -6.98 -26.26
C TYR A 43 -10.19 -7.23 -26.95
N ASN A 44 -11.15 -7.73 -26.17
CA ASN A 44 -12.56 -7.71 -26.52
C ASN A 44 -13.35 -7.06 -25.39
N ASP A 45 -14.38 -6.30 -25.73
CA ASP A 45 -15.24 -5.60 -24.78
C ASP A 45 -16.30 -6.54 -24.18
N VAL A 46 -15.87 -7.74 -23.77
CA VAL A 46 -16.74 -8.80 -23.24
C VAL A 46 -16.21 -9.25 -21.88
N SER A 47 -17.07 -9.12 -20.86
CA SER A 47 -16.80 -9.68 -19.54
C SER A 47 -16.90 -11.20 -19.58
N ASP A 48 -15.89 -11.87 -19.03
CA ASP A 48 -15.74 -13.33 -19.07
C ASP A 48 -15.72 -13.86 -17.62
N PRO A 49 -16.64 -14.77 -17.27
CA PRO A 49 -16.80 -15.25 -15.89
C PRO A 49 -15.64 -16.12 -15.40
N THR A 50 -14.68 -16.48 -16.27
CA THR A 50 -13.57 -17.37 -15.94
C THR A 50 -12.22 -16.67 -15.77
N ARG A 51 -12.17 -15.35 -15.99
CA ARG A 51 -10.93 -14.56 -15.92
C ARG A 51 -10.61 -14.10 -14.49
N SER A 52 -9.33 -13.83 -14.24
CA SER A 52 -8.91 -13.07 -13.06
C SER A 52 -9.39 -11.64 -13.18
N LEU A 53 -9.84 -11.09 -12.05
CA LEU A 53 -10.43 -9.75 -11.97
C LEU A 53 -9.53 -8.83 -11.17
N MET A 54 -9.50 -7.56 -11.56
CA MET A 54 -8.70 -6.51 -10.95
C MET A 54 -9.61 -5.34 -10.60
N TYR A 55 -9.42 -4.80 -9.39
CA TYR A 55 -10.24 -3.76 -8.81
C TYR A 55 -9.33 -2.64 -8.29
N GLY A 56 -9.84 -1.41 -8.31
CA GLY A 56 -9.22 -0.30 -7.58
C GLY A 56 -9.17 -0.58 -6.08
N ALA A 57 -8.31 0.14 -5.37
CA ALA A 57 -8.14 -0.05 -3.94
C ALA A 57 -8.73 1.09 -3.12
N GLU A 58 -9.26 0.77 -1.93
CA GLU A 58 -9.89 1.70 -0.99
C GLU A 58 -9.22 1.64 0.40
N TYR A 59 -9.23 2.77 1.10
CA TYR A 59 -8.78 2.84 2.48
C TYR A 59 -9.88 2.38 3.46
N GLU A 60 -9.56 1.40 4.29
CA GLU A 60 -10.40 0.92 5.38
C GLU A 60 -9.83 1.35 6.73
N THR A 61 -9.89 2.66 6.98
CA THR A 61 -9.14 3.33 8.04
C THR A 61 -10.02 4.02 9.09
N GLN A 62 -11.33 3.73 9.12
CA GLN A 62 -12.28 4.40 10.02
C GLN A 62 -11.86 4.35 11.50
N SER A 63 -11.29 3.23 11.94
CA SER A 63 -10.87 3.01 13.33
C SER A 63 -9.59 3.76 13.71
N ASN A 64 -8.84 4.32 12.76
CA ASN A 64 -7.59 5.01 13.03
C ASN A 64 -7.76 6.54 12.90
N PRO A 65 -7.66 7.31 14.01
CA PRO A 65 -7.90 8.75 13.97
C PRO A 65 -7.03 9.52 12.96
N ALA A 66 -5.78 9.09 12.75
CA ALA A 66 -4.84 9.78 11.86
C ALA A 66 -5.14 9.57 10.36
N PHE A 67 -5.92 8.54 10.01
CA PHE A 67 -6.28 8.19 8.64
C PHE A 67 -7.79 8.14 8.42
N SER A 68 -8.58 8.51 9.43
CA SER A 68 -10.05 8.45 9.38
C SER A 68 -10.65 9.29 8.25
N ASN A 69 -9.99 10.38 7.88
CA ASN A 69 -10.38 11.23 6.75
C ASN A 69 -10.14 10.59 5.37
N LEU A 70 -9.42 9.48 5.30
CA LEU A 70 -9.18 8.73 4.06
C LEU A 70 -10.16 7.58 3.88
N HIS A 71 -10.92 7.20 4.91
CA HIS A 71 -11.81 6.05 4.84
C HIS A 71 -12.75 6.13 3.63
N GLN A 72 -12.92 5.00 2.93
CA GLN A 72 -13.69 4.86 1.69
C GLN A 72 -13.19 5.67 0.49
N ASN A 73 -12.01 6.31 0.59
CA ASN A 73 -11.40 6.94 -0.57
C ASN A 73 -10.49 5.95 -1.30
N ASP A 74 -10.46 6.11 -2.62
CA ASP A 74 -9.55 5.39 -3.50
C ASP A 74 -8.08 5.71 -3.20
N VAL A 75 -7.22 4.72 -3.34
CA VAL A 75 -5.80 4.79 -2.97
C VAL A 75 -4.94 5.16 -4.18
N PRO A 76 -4.22 6.30 -4.19
CA PRO A 76 -3.29 6.65 -5.25
C PRO A 76 -1.94 5.97 -5.04
N CYS A 77 -1.23 5.76 -6.14
CA CYS A 77 0.11 5.19 -6.13
C CYS A 77 1.07 5.96 -7.04
N ALA A 78 2.37 5.75 -6.80
CA ALA A 78 3.47 6.34 -7.52
C ALA A 78 4.57 5.30 -7.65
N VAL A 79 5.10 5.14 -8.86
CA VAL A 79 6.30 4.33 -9.10
C VAL A 79 7.51 5.24 -9.28
N CYS A 80 8.58 4.89 -8.58
CA CYS A 80 9.76 5.73 -8.43
C CYS A 80 11.00 4.99 -8.93
N LEU A 81 11.86 5.72 -9.65
CA LEU A 81 13.18 5.25 -10.02
C LEU A 81 14.19 5.76 -9.01
N ALA A 82 14.89 4.83 -8.35
CA ALA A 82 15.97 5.12 -7.41
C ALA A 82 17.29 4.59 -7.99
N ARG A 83 17.97 5.38 -8.84
CA ARG A 83 19.18 4.90 -9.57
C ARG A 83 20.34 4.64 -8.61
N GLY A 84 21.00 3.49 -8.78
CA GLY A 84 22.18 3.10 -7.98
C GLY A 84 21.87 2.89 -6.50
N LYS A 85 20.61 2.61 -6.17
CA LYS A 85 20.13 2.40 -4.81
C LYS A 85 19.49 1.02 -4.67
N THR A 86 19.77 0.34 -3.56
CA THR A 86 18.97 -0.80 -3.09
C THR A 86 17.90 -0.28 -2.13
N THR A 87 16.65 -0.72 -2.27
CA THR A 87 15.55 -0.33 -1.38
C THR A 87 15.16 -1.46 -0.43
N LEU A 88 14.71 -1.09 0.77
CA LEU A 88 14.27 -2.02 1.81
C LEU A 88 13.10 -1.42 2.59
N MET A 89 12.03 -2.18 2.77
CA MET A 89 10.98 -1.88 3.74
C MET A 89 11.31 -2.54 5.09
N ILE A 90 11.19 -1.79 6.18
CA ILE A 90 11.40 -2.29 7.54
C ILE A 90 10.10 -2.06 8.35
N PRO A 91 9.27 -3.11 8.52
CA PRO A 91 8.14 -3.07 9.44
C PRO A 91 8.59 -2.88 10.90
N GLY A 92 7.77 -2.21 11.70
CA GLY A 92 8.02 -1.93 13.12
C GLY A 92 8.98 -0.77 13.39
N ARG A 93 9.45 -0.03 12.37
CA ARG A 93 10.33 1.14 12.56
C ARG A 93 9.82 2.35 11.79
N THR A 94 10.14 3.53 12.29
CA THR A 94 9.98 4.80 11.57
C THR A 94 11.33 5.38 11.12
N THR A 95 12.43 4.71 11.43
CA THR A 95 13.80 5.14 11.12
C THR A 95 14.59 4.01 10.46
N CYS A 96 15.47 4.37 9.54
CA CYS A 96 16.38 3.42 8.92
C CYS A 96 17.51 3.03 9.88
N TYR A 97 18.19 1.92 9.61
CA TYR A 97 19.42 1.57 10.32
C TYR A 97 20.58 2.46 9.86
N SER A 98 21.66 2.48 10.64
CA SER A 98 22.86 3.25 10.28
C SER A 98 23.36 2.90 8.88
N GLY A 99 23.77 3.91 8.11
CA GLY A 99 24.20 3.77 6.71
C GLY A 99 23.07 3.81 5.67
N TRP A 100 21.80 3.67 6.09
CA TRP A 100 20.65 3.74 5.18
C TRP A 100 19.98 5.12 5.20
N SER A 101 19.56 5.59 4.03
CA SER A 101 18.79 6.82 3.86
C SER A 101 17.29 6.52 3.93
N LYS A 102 16.53 7.37 4.62
CA LYS A 102 15.06 7.26 4.65
C LYS A 102 14.49 7.79 3.35
N GLU A 103 13.71 6.96 2.65
CA GLU A 103 12.87 7.40 1.54
C GLU A 103 11.56 7.96 2.09
N TYR A 104 10.82 7.15 2.85
CA TYR A 104 9.63 7.62 3.57
C TYR A 104 9.30 6.71 4.77
N GLN A 105 8.31 7.10 5.57
CA GLN A 105 7.80 6.30 6.69
C GLN A 105 6.28 6.36 6.74
N GLY A 106 5.67 5.40 7.41
CA GLY A 106 4.25 5.45 7.74
C GLY A 106 3.79 4.21 8.49
N TYR A 107 2.70 3.60 8.04
CA TYR A 107 2.06 2.47 8.71
C TYR A 107 1.98 1.26 7.78
N LEU A 108 2.23 0.09 8.34
CA LEU A 108 2.05 -1.16 7.63
C LEU A 108 0.55 -1.38 7.45
N MET A 109 0.15 -1.58 6.20
CA MET A 109 -1.23 -1.87 5.83
C MET A 109 -1.30 -3.17 5.04
N GLY A 110 -2.46 -3.81 5.08
CA GLY A 110 -2.75 -5.04 4.35
C GLY A 110 -4.24 -5.29 4.29
N GLU A 111 -4.62 -6.51 3.91
CA GLU A 111 -6.02 -6.92 3.80
C GLU A 111 -6.58 -7.31 5.18
N LEU A 112 -7.92 -7.32 5.35
CA LEU A 112 -8.54 -7.71 6.61
C LEU A 112 -8.17 -9.17 6.97
N HIS A 113 -7.94 -9.43 8.25
CA HIS A 113 -7.55 -10.76 8.74
C HIS A 113 -8.53 -11.90 8.41
N SER A 114 -9.79 -11.60 8.11
CA SER A 114 -10.82 -12.57 7.71
C SER A 114 -11.02 -12.69 6.19
N HIS A 115 -10.31 -11.88 5.40
CA HIS A 115 -10.36 -11.89 3.93
C HIS A 115 -9.20 -12.72 3.35
N HIS A 116 -9.17 -12.86 2.02
CA HIS A 116 -8.10 -13.57 1.34
C HIS A 116 -6.80 -12.75 1.33
N GLY A 117 -5.68 -13.41 1.62
CA GLY A 117 -4.41 -12.76 1.91
C GLY A 117 -3.82 -12.00 0.72
N LYS A 118 -3.45 -10.75 0.97
CA LYS A 118 -2.54 -9.92 0.18
C LYS A 118 -1.32 -9.60 1.05
N GLY A 119 -0.16 -9.36 0.46
CA GLY A 119 1.03 -8.98 1.20
C GLY A 119 0.89 -7.62 1.89
N TYR A 120 1.85 -7.31 2.75
CA TYR A 120 1.88 -6.05 3.48
C TYR A 120 2.61 -4.96 2.71
N VAL A 121 2.07 -3.74 2.76
CA VAL A 121 2.70 -2.55 2.18
C VAL A 121 2.96 -1.50 3.25
N CYS A 122 4.01 -0.70 3.06
CA CYS A 122 4.23 0.49 3.86
C CYS A 122 3.44 1.66 3.27
N MET A 123 2.32 2.03 3.88
CA MET A 123 1.56 3.21 3.49
C MET A 123 2.21 4.46 4.05
N ASP A 124 2.41 5.49 3.22
CA ASP A 124 3.03 6.75 3.64
C ASP A 124 2.21 7.42 4.75
N LYS A 125 2.89 8.03 5.74
CA LYS A 125 2.23 8.73 6.86
C LYS A 125 1.38 9.93 6.42
N TYR A 126 1.66 10.48 5.24
CA TYR A 126 0.93 11.57 4.60
C TYR A 126 0.15 11.03 3.40
N ALA A 127 -0.39 9.81 3.51
CA ALA A 127 -1.29 9.24 2.53
C ALA A 127 -2.41 10.23 2.17
N GLU A 128 -2.77 10.21 0.90
CA GLU A 128 -3.76 11.10 0.30
C GLU A 128 -4.77 10.25 -0.47
N PRO A 129 -6.00 10.75 -0.68
CA PRO A 129 -6.97 10.07 -1.54
C PRO A 129 -6.61 10.26 -3.01
N LEU A 130 -6.96 9.33 -3.90
CA LEU A 130 -6.81 9.48 -5.36
C LEU A 130 -7.82 10.50 -5.91
N HIS A 131 -9.04 10.43 -5.42
CA HIS A 131 -10.08 11.45 -5.53
C HIS A 131 -10.95 11.37 -4.29
N SER A 132 -11.72 12.42 -4.00
CA SER A 132 -12.71 12.38 -2.94
C SER A 132 -13.93 11.56 -3.39
N SER A 133 -13.76 10.24 -3.41
CA SER A 133 -14.85 9.27 -3.39
C SER A 133 -15.03 8.82 -1.95
N VAL A 134 -16.27 8.65 -1.54
CA VAL A 134 -16.64 8.06 -0.24
C VAL A 134 -17.60 6.90 -0.46
N ALA A 135 -17.60 6.35 -1.68
CA ALA A 135 -18.41 5.21 -2.04
C ALA A 135 -17.71 3.94 -1.53
N ASP A 136 -18.48 3.06 -0.91
CA ASP A 136 -18.02 1.76 -0.43
C ASP A 136 -18.18 0.72 -1.55
N LEU A 137 -17.17 0.63 -2.42
CA LEU A 137 -17.18 -0.23 -3.62
C LEU A 137 -16.58 -1.61 -3.36
N ASN A 138 -15.89 -1.76 -2.24
CA ASN A 138 -15.26 -2.99 -1.78
C ASN A 138 -14.34 -3.66 -2.82
N GLY A 139 -13.44 -2.88 -3.43
CA GLY A 139 -12.42 -3.41 -4.33
C GLY A 139 -11.31 -4.17 -3.61
N ALA A 140 -10.07 -3.73 -3.83
CA ALA A 140 -8.96 -4.12 -2.95
C ALA A 140 -8.96 -3.22 -1.71
N LEU A 141 -8.74 -3.78 -0.51
CA LEU A 141 -8.88 -2.98 0.71
C LEU A 141 -7.55 -2.84 1.44
N PHE A 142 -7.32 -1.69 2.06
CA PHE A 142 -6.18 -1.42 2.93
C PHE A 142 -6.64 -1.14 4.35
N TYR A 143 -6.38 -2.10 5.24
CA TYR A 143 -6.57 -2.00 6.68
C TYR A 143 -5.22 -1.76 7.38
N MET A 144 -5.28 -1.11 8.54
CA MET A 144 -4.13 -1.03 9.44
C MET A 144 -3.72 -2.43 9.93
N VAL A 145 -2.42 -2.69 9.96
CA VAL A 145 -1.89 -3.91 10.60
C VAL A 145 -1.62 -3.63 12.07
N GLU A 146 -2.26 -4.39 12.95
CA GLU A 146 -2.02 -4.35 14.39
C GLU A 146 -1.12 -5.51 14.84
N GLY A 147 -0.26 -5.25 15.84
CA GLY A 147 0.51 -6.29 16.50
C GLY A 147 -0.38 -7.18 17.38
N ARG A 148 -0.35 -8.49 17.17
CA ARG A 148 -1.03 -9.47 18.03
C ARG A 148 0.00 -10.33 18.77
N CYS A 149 0.09 -10.15 20.07
CA CYS A 149 0.95 -10.90 20.98
C CYS A 149 0.65 -12.40 20.91
N GLY A 150 1.67 -13.20 21.15
CA GLY A 150 1.61 -14.66 21.12
C GLY A 150 2.94 -15.18 20.63
N THR A 151 2.98 -15.63 19.37
CA THR A 151 4.24 -15.91 18.67
C THR A 151 5.01 -14.63 18.35
N LEU A 152 4.29 -13.52 18.14
CA LEU A 152 4.90 -12.18 18.21
C LEU A 152 5.21 -11.87 19.67
N GLN A 153 6.50 -11.73 19.98
CA GLN A 153 6.97 -11.42 21.33
C GLN A 153 6.56 -10.00 21.70
N CYS A 154 5.82 -9.87 22.81
CA CYS A 154 5.48 -8.57 23.37
C CYS A 154 6.49 -8.12 24.42
N SER A 155 6.80 -6.83 24.39
CA SER A 155 8.14 -6.28 24.60
C SER A 155 9.16 -6.76 23.54
N PRO A 156 9.49 -5.94 22.52
CA PRO A 156 9.15 -4.52 22.38
C PRO A 156 7.78 -4.24 21.74
N TYR A 157 7.11 -5.23 21.13
CA TYR A 157 5.77 -5.04 20.56
C TYR A 157 4.70 -4.96 21.65
N VAL A 158 3.55 -4.38 21.33
CA VAL A 158 2.42 -4.20 22.24
C VAL A 158 1.15 -4.66 21.53
N GLU A 159 0.34 -5.46 22.23
CA GLU A 159 -0.97 -5.93 21.75
C GLU A 159 -1.81 -4.77 21.21
N GLY A 160 -2.39 -4.96 20.04
CA GLY A 160 -3.36 -4.06 19.43
C GLY A 160 -2.78 -2.74 18.91
N ARG A 161 -1.46 -2.52 18.95
CA ARG A 161 -0.87 -1.31 18.36
C ARG A 161 -0.61 -1.47 16.88
N GLU A 162 -0.94 -0.44 16.10
CA GLU A 162 -0.63 -0.38 14.68
C GLU A 162 0.89 -0.43 14.44
N ILE A 163 1.29 -1.26 13.48
CA ILE A 163 2.69 -1.46 13.13
C ILE A 163 3.14 -0.33 12.20
N ALA A 164 4.05 0.51 12.66
CA ALA A 164 4.71 1.50 11.80
C ALA A 164 5.61 0.83 10.76
N CYS A 165 6.05 1.56 9.74
CA CYS A 165 7.01 1.09 8.76
C CYS A 165 7.86 2.23 8.21
N VAL A 166 9.01 1.88 7.64
CA VAL A 166 9.91 2.80 6.95
C VAL A 166 10.42 2.14 5.68
N VAL A 167 10.49 2.91 4.60
CA VAL A 167 11.20 2.51 3.39
C VAL A 167 12.51 3.26 3.32
N CYS A 168 13.57 2.50 3.14
CA CYS A 168 14.95 2.96 3.18
C CYS A 168 15.63 2.66 1.85
N SER A 169 16.67 3.43 1.54
CA SER A 169 17.58 3.15 0.43
C SER A 169 19.04 3.18 0.87
N PHE A 170 19.85 2.38 0.21
CA PHE A 170 21.29 2.35 0.37
C PHE A 170 21.95 2.57 -0.99
N ARG A 171 22.94 3.46 -1.07
CA ARG A 171 23.75 3.62 -2.27
C ARG A 171 24.92 2.65 -2.20
N SER A 172 24.93 1.69 -3.13
CA SER A 172 26.03 0.74 -3.33
C SER A 172 27.20 1.37 -4.05
#